data_AF-A0A8H4WHA2-F1
#
_entry.id   AF-A0A8H4WHA2-F1
#
_cell.length_a   1.000
_cell.length_b   1.000
_cell.length_c   1.000
_cell.angle_alpha   90.00
_cell.angle_beta   90.00
_cell.angle_gamma   90.00
#
_symmetry.space_group_name_H-M   'P 1'
#
loop_
_entity.id
_entity.type
_entity.pdbx_description
1 polymer ?
#
loop_
_entity_poly.entity_id
_entity_poly.type
_entity_poly.pdbx_seq_one_letter_code
_entity_poly.pdbx_strand_id
1 'polypeptide(L)' 'MLKLTEQDFHEAGYTEWTIKHAFFADMGGFFIKPLENDLPSFPLDAKQLYILVKDKYLKYPNLKEEEIEDRNKSGGLAR' A
#
# COMPACT_ATOMS: atom_id res chain seq x y z
N MET A 1 -8.09 -12.58 -3.70
CA MET A 1 -6.76 -12.12 -3.26
C MET A 1 -6.88 -10.93 -2.30
N LEU A 2 -7.55 -9.84 -2.69
CA LEU A 2 -7.70 -8.61 -1.90
C LEU A 2 -8.42 -8.74 -0.53
N LYS A 3 -9.38 -9.67 -0.39
CA LYS A 3 -10.04 -9.90 0.91
C LYS A 3 -9.09 -10.46 1.98
N LEU A 4 -8.04 -11.17 1.58
CA LEU A 4 -7.10 -11.75 2.52
C LEU A 4 -6.20 -10.67 3.13
N THR A 5 -5.73 -9.71 2.32
CA THR A 5 -4.77 -8.71 2.80
C THR A 5 -5.36 -7.77 3.84
N GLU A 6 -6.64 -7.38 3.74
CA GLU A 6 -7.29 -6.60 4.79
C GLU A 6 -7.34 -7.35 6.13
N GLN A 7 -7.80 -8.60 6.11
CA GLN A 7 -7.84 -9.44 7.31
C GLN A 7 -6.42 -9.69 7.86
N ASP A 8 -5.46 -9.96 7.00
CA ASP A 8 -4.05 -10.18 7.36
C ASP A 8 -3.45 -8.96 8.09
N PHE A 9 -3.70 -7.75 7.60
CA PHE A 9 -3.26 -6.51 8.24
C PHE A 9 -3.97 -6.28 9.59
N HIS A 10 -5.27 -6.55 9.67
CA HIS A 10 -6.04 -6.43 10.92
C HIS A 10 -5.56 -7.41 11.98
N GLU A 11 -5.31 -8.67 11.61
CA GLU A 11 -4.74 -9.69 12.50
C GLU A 11 -3.33 -9.31 12.99
N ALA A 12 -2.58 -8.56 12.19
CA ALA A 12 -1.28 -7.99 12.57
C ALA A 12 -1.38 -6.69 13.41
N GLY A 13 -2.60 -6.23 13.73
CA GLY A 13 -2.85 -5.05 14.56
C GLY A 13 -2.99 -3.72 13.80
N TYR A 14 -3.04 -3.76 12.47
CA TYR A 14 -3.18 -2.58 11.61
C TYR A 14 -4.63 -2.41 11.16
N THR A 15 -5.51 -2.02 12.09
CA THR A 15 -6.96 -1.95 11.87
C THR A 15 -7.40 -0.84 10.90
N GLU A 16 -6.55 0.15 10.67
CA GLU A 16 -6.81 1.26 9.72
C GLU A 16 -6.61 0.85 8.26
N TRP A 17 -6.00 -0.31 8.01
CA TRP A 17 -5.83 -0.82 6.66
C TRP A 17 -7.19 -1.28 6.11
N THR A 18 -7.50 -0.93 4.87
CA THR A 18 -8.80 -1.28 4.26
C THR A 18 -8.62 -1.87 2.86
N ILE A 19 -9.67 -2.46 2.31
CA ILE A 19 -9.67 -2.94 0.91
C ILE A 19 -9.22 -1.84 -0.08
N LYS A 20 -9.49 -0.55 0.18
CA LYS A 20 -9.03 0.54 -0.71
C LYS A 20 -7.52 0.69 -0.69
N HIS A 21 -6.88 0.50 0.45
CA HIS A 21 -5.41 0.46 0.55
C HIS A 21 -4.83 -0.70 -0.26
N ALA A 22 -5.47 -1.87 -0.21
CA ALA A 22 -5.05 -3.02 -0.99
C ALA A 22 -5.15 -2.76 -2.50
N PHE A 23 -6.27 -2.21 -2.97
CA PHE A 23 -6.40 -1.80 -4.37
C PHE A 23 -5.38 -0.72 -4.77
N PHE A 24 -5.15 0.26 -3.91
CA PHE A 24 -4.16 1.30 -4.16
C PHE A 24 -2.76 0.70 -4.32
N ALA A 25 -2.37 -0.24 -3.46
CA ALA A 25 -1.10 -0.97 -3.59
C ALA A 25 -1.01 -1.76 -4.89
N ASP A 26 -2.02 -2.55 -5.21
CA ASP A 26 -2.04 -3.40 -6.41
C ASP A 26 -2.01 -2.59 -7.72
N MET A 27 -2.51 -1.34 -7.71
CA MET A 27 -2.39 -0.40 -8.83
C MET A 27 -1.04 0.33 -8.89
N GLY A 28 -0.08 -0.01 -8.03
CA GLY A 28 1.23 0.62 -7.97
C GLY A 28 1.25 1.91 -7.15
N GLY A 29 0.35 2.08 -6.19
CA GLY A 29 0.30 3.26 -5.32
C GLY A 29 1.42 3.31 -4.26
N PHE A 30 2.08 2.18 -3.98
CA PHE A 30 3.24 2.10 -3.10
C PHE A 30 4.49 1.72 -3.90
N PHE A 31 5.58 2.45 -3.65
CA PHE A 31 6.90 2.15 -4.19
C PHE A 31 7.90 2.02 -3.05
N ILE A 32 8.80 1.05 -3.17
CA ILE A 32 9.98 0.96 -2.31
C ILE A 32 11.17 1.59 -3.04
N LYS A 33 11.91 2.42 -2.30
CA LYS A 33 13.20 2.93 -2.72
C LYS A 33 14.29 2.13 -2.00
N PRO A 34 15.09 1.32 -2.72
CA PRO A 34 16.23 0.63 -2.12
C PRO A 34 17.23 1.63 -1.52
N LEU A 35 17.97 1.20 -0.49
CA LEU A 35 19.00 2.02 0.15
C LEU A 35 20.22 2.26 -0.75
N GLU A 36 20.49 1.33 -1.68
CA GLU A 36 21.51 1.51 -2.71
C GLU A 36 20.98 2.45 -3.80
N ASN A 37 21.66 3.59 -3.97
CA ASN A 37 21.21 4.69 -4.84
C ASN A 37 21.10 4.32 -6.32
N ASP A 38 21.74 3.24 -6.76
CA ASP A 38 21.76 2.83 -8.17
C ASP A 38 20.62 1.86 -8.53
N LEU A 39 19.87 1.37 -7.54
CA LEU A 39 18.75 0.47 -7.79
C LEU A 39 17.46 1.26 -8.08
N PRO A 40 16.72 0.89 -9.13
CA PRO A 40 15.45 1.53 -9.42
C PRO A 40 14.43 1.25 -8.32
N SER A 41 13.56 2.23 -8.07
CA SER A 41 12.37 2.00 -7.25
C SER A 41 11.39 1.08 -7.97
N PHE A 42 10.67 0.24 -7.23
CA PHE A 42 9.69 -0.68 -7.80
C PHE A 42 8.41 -0.67 -6.97
N PRO A 43 7.25 -0.94 -7.61
CA PRO A 43 5.97 -0.94 -6.92
C PRO A 43 5.85 -2.16 -6.01
N LEU A 44 5.04 -2.03 -4.95
CA LEU A 44 4.66 -3.14 -4.08
C LEU A 44 3.16 -3.37 -4.18
N ASP A 45 2.77 -4.62 -4.45
CA ASP A 45 1.38 -5.06 -4.29
C ASP A 45 1.01 -5.17 -2.80
N ALA A 46 -0.28 -5.33 -2.49
CA ALA A 46 -0.77 -5.38 -1.12
C ALA A 46 -0.17 -6.54 -0.30
N LYS A 47 0.08 -7.68 -0.95
CA LYS A 47 0.61 -8.88 -0.29
C LYS A 47 2.10 -8.74 0.02
N GLN A 48 2.87 -8.21 -0.92
CA GLN A 48 4.29 -7.91 -0.74
C GLN A 48 4.48 -6.88 0.37
N LEU A 49 3.68 -5.80 0.34
CA LEU A 49 3.70 -4.78 1.39
C LEU A 49 3.37 -5.37 2.77
N TYR A 50 2.35 -6.23 2.86
CA TYR A 50 2.01 -6.92 4.12
C TYR A 50 3.19 -7.71 4.69
N ILE A 51 3.84 -8.56 3.89
CA ILE A 51 4.97 -9.37 4.33
C ILE A 51 6.10 -8.48 4.86
N LEU A 52 6.43 -7.42 4.13
CA LEU A 52 7.51 -6.50 4.51
C LEU A 52 7.21 -5.71 5.78
N VAL A 53 5.95 -5.32 6.00
CA VAL A 53 5.53 -4.64 7.24
C VAL A 53 5.50 -5.62 8.41
N LYS A 54 4.89 -6.80 8.24
CA LYS A 54 4.79 -7.85 9.25
C LYS A 54 6.16 -8.28 9.78
N ASP A 55 7.10 -8.51 8.87
CA ASP A 55 8.45 -8.96 9.20
C ASP A 55 9.37 -7.79 9.60
N LYS A 56 8.82 -6.57 9.71
CA LYS A 56 9.48 -5.33 10.16
C LYS A 56 10.62 -4.85 9.26
N TYR A 57 10.65 -5.29 8.00
CA TYR A 57 11.53 -4.71 6.97
C TYR A 57 11.09 -3.30 6.57
N LEU A 58 9.77 -3.04 6.61
CA LEU A 58 9.18 -1.73 6.39
C LEU A 58 8.34 -1.29 7.59
N LYS A 59 8.24 0.04 7.77
CA LYS A 59 7.25 0.62 8.67
C LYS A 59 5.88 0.56 8.01
N TYR A 60 4.83 0.39 8.83
CA TYR A 60 3.45 0.52 8.36
C TYR A 60 3.25 1.91 7.70
N PRO A 61 2.69 1.98 6.48
CA PRO A 61 2.51 3.24 5.80
C PRO A 61 1.46 4.10 6.52
N ASN A 62 1.80 5.35 6.80
CA ASN A 62 0.84 6.33 7.28
C ASN A 62 0.13 6.96 6.07
N LEU A 63 -0.79 6.19 5.47
CA LEU A 63 -1.69 6.64 4.41
C LEU A 63 -3.10 6.36 4.89
N LYS A 64 -3.96 7.38 4.91
CA LYS A 64 -5.37 7.21 5.26
C LYS A 64 -6.20 6.88 4.04
N GLU A 65 -7.34 6.22 4.28
CA GLU A 65 -8.31 5.93 3.22
C GLU A 65 -8.79 7.19 2.50
N GLU A 66 -9.05 8.27 3.25
CA GLU A 66 -9.50 9.57 2.73
C GLU A 66 -8.49 10.16 1.73
N GLU A 67 -7.18 9.97 1.97
CA GLU A 67 -6.12 10.44 1.08
C GLU A 67 -6.08 9.65 -0.23
N ILE A 68 -6.44 8.36 -0.19
CA ILE A 68 -6.57 7.53 -1.40
C ILE A 68 -7.77 8.00 -2.23
N GLU A 69 -8.90 8.29 -1.57
CA GLU A 69 -10.10 8.79 -2.25
C GLU A 69 -9.87 10.14 -2.93
N ASP A 70 -9.17 11.06 -2.27
CA ASP A 70 -8.87 12.38 -2.81
C ASP A 70 -8.01 12.31 -4.09
N ARG A 71 -7.03 11.39 -4.10
CA ARG A 71 -6.19 11.12 -5.28
C ARG A 71 -6.99 10.52 -6.44
N ASN A 72 -7.91 9.60 -6.15
CA ASN A 72 -8.78 9.01 -7.19
C ASN A 72 -9.76 10.03 -7.78
N LYS A 73 -10.25 10.99 -6.99
CA LYS A 73 -11.09 12.09 -7.48
C LYS A 73 -10.29 13.04 -8.38
N SER A 74 -9.02 13.27 -8.05
CA SER A 74 -8.11 14.11 -8.84
C SER A 74 -7.75 13.51 -10.21
N GLY A 75 -7.81 12.19 -10.37
CA GLY A 75 -7.58 11.50 -11.65
C GLY A 75 -8.77 11.52 -12.62
N GLY A 76 -9.96 11.92 -12.15
CA GLY A 76 -11.18 12.04 -12.96
C GLY A 76 -11.22 13.26 -13.90
N LEU A 77 -10.18 14.10 -13.89
CA LEU A 77 -9.98 15.20 -14.83
C LEU A 77 -8.92 14.84 -15.87
N ALA A 78 -9.08 13.71 -16.55
CA ALA A 78 -8.48 13.52 -17.86
C ALA A 78 -9.44 14.14 -18.90
N ARG A 79 -8.95 15.15 -19.64
CA ARG A 79 -9.68 15.84 -20.71
C ARG A 79 -10.03 14.91 -21.87
#